data_AF-A0A940ZUK7-F1
#
_entry.id   AF-A0A940ZUK7-F1
#
_cell.length_a   1.000
_cell.length_b   1.000
_cell.length_c   1.000
_cell.angle_alpha   90.00
_cell.angle_beta   90.00
_cell.angle_gamma   90.00
#
_symmetry.space_group_name_H-M   'P 1'
#
loop_
_entity.id
_entity.type
_entity.pdbx_description
1 polymer ?
#
loop_
_entity_poly.entity_id
_entity_poly.type
_entity_poly.pdbx_seq_one_letter_code
_entity_poly.pdbx_strand_id
1 'polypeptide(L)'
;MMNQKKVIVIGAGVSGLASAIRLQHLGYDVEIFEKNALAGGRMGLVEFDGFRFDLGPTILMMPQMFKEVFEFCGRNPDDYLQMQRLDPIYKVYFADGTVHAASSELSKLVQELEAISERDAQGFLQYLGEIYKRYLIAKDHFIGRGFRKPTDLFNPKTLAKGLELKTFNDAYSEISKYVQDEKLRELLSFQTLYIGISPYNAPSLYTIIPMIELVYGVWFLKGGMRSMVTAMARLFGELGGKIHLDSPVERIDLQGRKATGVVVGGELKAADFVLSTADFPYAMKHLLPAGFRQGSHHAGRVEKYDYACSCFMQYIALDTRDFPGLDLHNLVFAEDFAGNIHDIFAGNFPADPSIYVYAPALFDPSLAPEGQLGLYVLTPVPNLKDGAAIDWTSEAAITEYRAKAYAKMRRITPLAD
;
A
#
# COMPACT_ATOMS: atom_id res chain seq x y z
N MET A 1 -35.75 -12.14 -21.17
CA MET A 1 -34.48 -11.60 -20.65
C MET A 1 -34.35 -12.11 -19.22
N MET A 2 -33.32 -12.88 -18.89
CA MET A 2 -33.10 -13.29 -17.50
C MET A 2 -32.93 -12.02 -16.66
N ASN A 3 -33.64 -11.91 -15.54
CA ASN A 3 -33.57 -10.75 -14.67
C ASN A 3 -32.14 -10.62 -14.14
N GLN A 4 -31.37 -9.68 -14.68
CA GLN A 4 -29.97 -9.47 -14.33
C GLN A 4 -29.91 -9.03 -12.86
N LYS A 5 -29.19 -9.77 -12.02
CA LYS A 5 -29.12 -9.43 -10.59
C LYS A 5 -28.33 -8.15 -10.40
N LYS A 6 -28.85 -7.24 -9.58
CA LYS A 6 -28.23 -5.95 -9.30
C LYS A 6 -27.28 -6.04 -8.11
N VAL A 7 -26.06 -5.52 -8.27
CA VAL A 7 -25.07 -5.40 -7.21
C VAL A 7 -24.71 -3.93 -7.03
N ILE A 8 -24.82 -3.44 -5.80
CA ILE A 8 -24.29 -2.13 -5.43
C ILE A 8 -22.94 -2.31 -4.74
N VAL A 9 -21.92 -1.61 -5.24
CA VAL A 9 -20.59 -1.54 -4.65
C VAL A 9 -20.42 -0.19 -3.93
N ILE A 10 -20.02 -0.22 -2.67
CA ILE A 10 -19.76 0.99 -1.87
C ILE A 10 -18.25 1.28 -1.92
N GLY A 11 -17.88 2.40 -2.52
CA GLY A 11 -16.52 2.87 -2.70
C GLY A 11 -15.92 2.50 -4.07
N ALA A 12 -15.34 3.48 -4.75
CA ALA A 12 -14.62 3.33 -6.02
C ALA A 12 -13.10 3.30 -5.81
N GLY A 13 -12.64 2.71 -4.71
CA GLY A 13 -11.23 2.34 -4.53
C GLY A 13 -10.84 1.16 -5.43
N VAL A 14 -9.56 0.80 -5.44
CA VAL A 14 -9.02 -0.31 -6.27
C VAL A 14 -9.79 -1.61 -6.06
N SER A 15 -10.08 -1.98 -4.82
CA SER A 15 -10.84 -3.21 -4.50
C SER A 15 -12.29 -3.13 -4.99
N GLY A 16 -12.91 -1.95 -4.88
CA GLY A 16 -14.28 -1.71 -5.36
C GLY A 16 -14.36 -1.82 -6.87
N LEU A 17 -13.47 -1.13 -7.59
CA LEU A 17 -13.38 -1.18 -9.04
C LEU A 17 -13.05 -2.58 -9.55
N ALA A 18 -12.03 -3.25 -9.00
CA ALA A 18 -11.67 -4.60 -9.42
C ALA A 18 -12.81 -5.61 -9.20
N SER A 19 -13.53 -5.49 -8.07
CA SER A 19 -14.70 -6.33 -7.80
C SER A 19 -15.85 -6.03 -8.76
N ALA A 20 -16.13 -4.75 -8.98
CA ALA A 20 -17.21 -4.31 -9.87
C ALA A 20 -16.98 -4.74 -11.32
N ILE A 21 -15.75 -4.60 -11.83
CA ILE A 21 -15.35 -5.05 -13.17
C ILE A 21 -15.62 -6.54 -13.34
N ARG A 22 -15.18 -7.38 -12.38
CA ARG A 22 -15.41 -8.83 -12.46
C ARG A 22 -16.88 -9.18 -12.39
N LEU A 23 -17.65 -8.55 -11.50
CA LEU A 23 -19.08 -8.79 -11.38
C LEU A 23 -19.83 -8.36 -12.66
N GLN A 24 -19.49 -7.21 -13.22
CA GLN A 24 -20.04 -6.73 -14.48
C GLN A 24 -19.72 -7.69 -15.63
N HIS A 25 -18.47 -8.14 -15.74
CA HIS A 25 -18.05 -9.13 -16.73
C HIS A 25 -18.78 -10.48 -16.58
N LEU A 26 -19.07 -10.90 -15.35
CA LEU A 26 -19.86 -12.10 -15.05
C LEU A 26 -21.37 -11.93 -15.29
N GLY A 27 -21.81 -10.77 -15.78
CA GLY A 27 -23.20 -10.52 -16.17
C GLY A 27 -24.09 -10.01 -15.04
N TYR A 28 -23.55 -9.44 -13.97
CA TYR A 28 -24.34 -8.68 -12.99
C TYR A 28 -24.57 -7.25 -13.47
N ASP A 29 -25.65 -6.59 -13.02
CA ASP A 29 -25.86 -5.16 -13.21
C ASP A 29 -25.21 -4.41 -12.04
N VAL A 30 -24.09 -3.74 -12.27
CA VAL A 30 -23.27 -3.18 -11.19
C VAL A 30 -23.25 -1.66 -11.21
N GLU A 31 -23.56 -1.08 -10.05
CA GLU A 31 -23.41 0.36 -9.78
C GLU A 31 -22.43 0.57 -8.62
N ILE A 32 -21.48 1.47 -8.78
CA ILE A 32 -20.58 1.91 -7.71
C ILE A 32 -21.06 3.26 -7.18
N PHE A 33 -21.14 3.41 -5.86
CA PHE A 33 -21.37 4.69 -5.18
C PHE A 33 -20.10 5.12 -4.44
N GLU A 34 -19.56 6.27 -4.84
CA GLU A 34 -18.34 6.86 -4.30
C GLU A 34 -18.66 8.22 -3.67
N LYS A 35 -18.16 8.44 -2.44
CA LYS A 35 -18.45 9.67 -1.70
C LYS A 35 -17.68 10.88 -2.21
N ASN A 36 -16.54 10.65 -2.85
CA ASN A 36 -15.66 11.71 -3.34
C ASN A 36 -15.98 12.09 -4.79
N ALA A 37 -15.50 13.26 -5.21
CA ALA A 37 -15.60 13.74 -6.59
C ALA A 37 -14.78 12.90 -7.60
N LEU A 38 -13.87 12.05 -7.11
CA LEU A 38 -13.03 11.18 -7.94
C LEU A 38 -13.00 9.76 -7.38
N ALA A 39 -12.99 8.78 -8.28
CA ALA A 39 -12.69 7.39 -7.94
C ALA A 39 -11.21 7.24 -7.55
N GLY A 40 -10.89 6.24 -6.69
CA GLY A 40 -9.52 5.84 -6.37
C GLY A 40 -9.25 5.58 -4.91
N GLY A 41 -10.03 6.18 -4.01
CA GLY A 41 -9.83 6.04 -2.57
C GLY A 41 -8.39 6.41 -2.18
N ARG A 42 -7.62 5.46 -1.67
CA ARG A 42 -6.20 5.67 -1.31
C ARG A 42 -5.27 5.87 -2.53
N MET A 43 -5.65 5.39 -3.72
CA MET A 43 -5.01 5.76 -5.00
C MET A 43 -5.64 7.04 -5.56
N GLY A 44 -5.75 8.05 -4.69
CA GLY A 44 -6.28 9.37 -5.03
C GLY A 44 -5.23 10.26 -5.68
N LEU A 45 -5.67 11.40 -6.17
CA LEU A 45 -4.86 12.41 -6.83
C LEU A 45 -5.17 13.78 -6.22
N VAL A 46 -4.15 14.59 -5.98
CA VAL A 46 -4.28 16.02 -5.76
C VAL A 46 -3.59 16.77 -6.89
N GLU A 47 -4.26 17.80 -7.39
CA GLU A 47 -3.75 18.67 -8.45
C GLU A 47 -3.75 20.10 -7.94
N PHE A 48 -2.61 20.79 -8.06
CA PHE A 48 -2.50 22.22 -7.77
C PHE A 48 -1.43 22.83 -8.67
N ASP A 49 -1.69 24.02 -9.22
CA ASP A 49 -0.76 24.77 -10.09
C ASP A 49 -0.08 23.94 -11.19
N GLY A 50 -0.81 22.97 -11.77
CA GLY A 50 -0.31 22.08 -12.82
C GLY A 50 0.51 20.88 -12.32
N PHE A 51 0.80 20.79 -11.02
CA PHE A 51 1.39 19.60 -10.40
C PHE A 51 0.33 18.53 -10.14
N ARG A 52 0.74 17.26 -10.22
CA ARG A 52 -0.11 16.08 -10.04
C ARG A 52 0.55 15.12 -9.05
N PHE A 53 -0.01 14.97 -7.86
CA PHE A 53 0.54 14.12 -6.81
C PHE A 53 -0.40 12.95 -6.46
N ASP A 54 0.14 11.73 -6.51
CA ASP A 54 -0.54 10.56 -5.94
C ASP A 54 -0.64 10.72 -4.41
N LEU A 55 -1.82 10.44 -3.85
CA LEU A 55 -2.10 10.65 -2.41
C LEU A 55 -1.69 9.48 -1.49
N GLY A 56 -1.22 8.36 -2.05
CA GLY A 56 -1.02 7.14 -1.29
C GLY A 56 0.08 6.24 -1.83
N PRO A 57 -0.24 5.10 -2.44
CA PRO A 57 0.78 4.18 -2.89
C PRO A 57 1.59 4.80 -4.03
N THR A 58 2.88 4.51 -4.03
CA THR A 58 3.85 4.95 -5.07
C THR A 58 4.73 3.80 -5.55
N ILE A 59 4.77 2.69 -4.80
CA ILE A 59 5.59 1.50 -5.11
C ILE A 59 4.69 0.43 -5.71
N LEU A 60 4.95 0.08 -6.97
CA LEU A 60 4.25 -0.99 -7.69
C LEU A 60 5.11 -2.26 -7.65
N MET A 61 4.61 -3.29 -6.98
CA MET A 61 5.16 -4.65 -7.00
C MET A 61 4.17 -5.60 -7.69
N MET A 62 4.66 -6.75 -8.16
CA MET A 62 3.83 -7.80 -8.77
C MET A 62 2.93 -7.26 -9.90
N PRO A 63 3.48 -6.74 -11.00
CA PRO A 63 2.70 -6.12 -12.08
C PRO A 63 1.59 -7.01 -12.63
N GLN A 64 1.78 -8.34 -12.61
CA GLN A 64 0.76 -9.30 -13.05
C GLN A 64 -0.56 -9.16 -12.28
N MET A 65 -0.53 -8.83 -10.98
CA MET A 65 -1.74 -8.65 -10.18
C MET A 65 -2.57 -7.44 -10.63
N PHE A 66 -1.91 -6.42 -11.17
CA PHE A 66 -2.57 -5.24 -11.74
C PHE A 66 -3.14 -5.54 -13.13
N LYS A 67 -2.44 -6.37 -13.91
CA LYS A 67 -2.83 -6.78 -15.27
C LYS A 67 -4.01 -7.75 -15.28
N GLU A 68 -4.07 -8.66 -14.32
CA GLU A 68 -5.00 -9.79 -14.35
C GLU A 68 -6.49 -9.38 -14.34
N VAL A 69 -6.87 -8.22 -13.79
CA VAL A 69 -8.27 -7.73 -13.88
C VAL A 69 -8.70 -7.44 -15.32
N PHE A 70 -7.78 -6.97 -16.17
CA PHE A 70 -8.04 -6.71 -17.59
C PHE A 70 -8.05 -8.03 -18.37
N GLU A 71 -7.07 -8.90 -18.11
CA GLU A 71 -6.97 -10.23 -18.73
C GLU A 71 -8.22 -11.08 -18.43
N PHE A 72 -8.71 -11.03 -17.19
CA PHE A 72 -9.94 -11.71 -16.79
C PHE A 72 -11.15 -11.32 -17.65
N CYS A 73 -11.18 -10.07 -18.13
CA CYS A 73 -12.23 -9.56 -19.00
C CYS A 73 -11.95 -9.75 -20.50
N GLY A 74 -10.90 -10.49 -20.85
CA GLY A 74 -10.44 -10.69 -22.23
C GLY A 74 -9.91 -9.41 -22.87
N ARG A 75 -9.31 -8.52 -22.07
CA ARG A 75 -8.66 -7.29 -22.54
C ARG A 75 -7.15 -7.41 -22.43
N ASN A 76 -6.43 -6.78 -23.36
CA ASN A 76 -4.98 -6.65 -23.25
C ASN A 76 -4.64 -5.55 -22.22
N PRO A 77 -3.94 -5.87 -21.11
CA PRO A 77 -3.59 -4.89 -20.09
C PRO A 77 -2.72 -3.74 -20.59
N ASP A 78 -1.88 -4.00 -21.60
CA ASP A 78 -0.94 -3.00 -22.12
C ASP A 78 -1.65 -1.85 -22.86
N ASP A 79 -2.92 -2.05 -23.28
CA ASP A 79 -3.77 -0.99 -23.84
C ASP A 79 -4.22 0.03 -22.78
N TYR A 80 -4.00 -0.28 -21.50
CA TYR A 80 -4.47 0.49 -20.34
C TYR A 80 -3.33 0.93 -19.43
N LEU A 81 -2.33 0.07 -19.22
CA LEU A 81 -1.27 0.25 -18.24
C LEU A 81 0.09 0.22 -18.93
N GLN A 82 0.80 1.34 -18.83
CA GLN A 82 2.15 1.49 -19.35
C GLN A 82 3.12 1.44 -18.16
N MET A 83 3.74 0.28 -17.97
CA MET A 83 4.63 0.02 -16.84
C MET A 83 6.08 -0.14 -17.30
N GLN A 84 7.00 0.41 -16.52
CA GLN A 84 8.43 0.28 -16.73
C GLN A 84 9.07 -0.29 -15.47
N ARG A 85 9.87 -1.35 -15.60
CA ARG A 85 10.64 -1.90 -14.48
C ARG A 85 11.74 -0.91 -14.09
N LEU A 86 11.96 -0.73 -12.79
CA LEU A 86 12.93 0.19 -12.23
C LEU A 86 14.25 -0.51 -11.90
N ASP A 87 15.34 0.19 -12.18
CA ASP A 87 16.69 -0.15 -11.73
C ASP A 87 17.53 1.14 -11.60
N PRO A 88 17.98 1.53 -10.40
CA PRO A 88 17.72 0.86 -9.11
C PRO A 88 16.23 0.93 -8.71
N ILE A 89 15.83 0.09 -7.76
CA ILE A 89 14.49 0.09 -7.15
C ILE A 89 14.29 1.35 -6.30
N TYR A 90 15.29 1.69 -5.49
CA TYR A 90 15.39 2.92 -4.70
C TYR A 90 16.84 3.20 -4.30
N LYS A 91 17.10 4.41 -3.82
CA LYS A 91 18.32 4.75 -3.09
C LYS A 91 18.04 4.89 -1.60
N VAL A 92 18.90 4.33 -0.75
CA VAL A 92 18.86 4.46 0.71
C VAL A 92 20.04 5.30 1.18
N TYR A 93 19.76 6.30 2.01
CA TYR A 93 20.73 7.22 2.59
C TYR A 93 20.82 6.99 4.09
N PHE A 94 22.02 6.65 4.58
CA PHE A 94 22.31 6.40 6.00
C PHE A 94 22.93 7.63 6.67
N ALA A 95 22.88 7.67 8.00
CA ALA A 95 23.40 8.80 8.79
C ALA A 95 24.91 9.03 8.63
N ASP A 96 25.68 7.98 8.35
CA ASP A 96 27.13 8.05 8.15
C ASP A 96 27.56 8.47 6.72
N GLY A 97 26.59 8.84 5.88
CA GLY A 97 26.81 9.26 4.50
C GLY A 97 26.86 8.10 3.50
N THR A 98 26.72 6.84 3.94
CA THR A 98 26.60 5.71 3.02
C THR A 98 25.32 5.85 2.20
N VAL A 99 25.45 5.62 0.89
CA VAL A 99 24.32 5.56 -0.05
C VAL A 99 24.30 4.20 -0.72
N HIS A 100 23.18 3.50 -0.64
CA HIS A 100 22.98 2.20 -1.28
C HIS A 100 21.88 2.31 -2.33
N ALA A 101 22.20 1.98 -3.58
CA ALA A 101 21.21 1.92 -4.66
C ALA A 101 20.78 0.45 -4.83
N ALA A 102 19.60 0.10 -4.34
CA ALA A 102 19.16 -1.30 -4.33
C ALA A 102 18.74 -1.74 -5.74
N SER A 103 19.42 -2.73 -6.30
CA SER A 103 19.07 -3.29 -7.61
C SER A 103 18.22 -4.57 -7.50
N SER A 104 17.30 -4.77 -8.45
CA SER A 104 16.64 -6.08 -8.67
C SER A 104 17.29 -6.89 -9.80
N GLU A 105 18.39 -6.39 -10.38
CA GLU A 105 19.18 -7.12 -11.35
C GLU A 105 20.21 -7.98 -10.61
N LEU A 106 20.05 -9.30 -10.72
CA LEU A 106 20.80 -10.27 -9.90
C LEU A 106 22.31 -10.06 -9.96
N SER A 107 22.86 -9.73 -11.13
CA SER A 107 24.30 -9.49 -11.29
C SER A 107 24.78 -8.25 -10.54
N LYS A 108 23.99 -7.17 -10.53
CA LYS A 108 24.31 -5.94 -9.79
C LYS A 108 24.11 -6.14 -8.29
N LEU A 109 22.99 -6.76 -7.91
CA LEU A 109 22.68 -7.09 -6.52
C LEU A 109 23.80 -7.94 -5.89
N VAL A 110 24.28 -8.99 -6.58
CA VAL A 110 25.38 -9.81 -6.05
C VAL A 110 26.66 -8.99 -5.87
N GLN A 111 27.03 -8.15 -6.84
CA GLN A 111 28.21 -7.28 -6.72
C GLN A 111 28.08 -6.28 -5.56
N GLU A 112 26.90 -5.71 -5.37
CA GLU A 112 26.59 -4.80 -4.26
C GLU A 112 26.70 -5.50 -2.90
N LEU A 113 26.21 -6.74 -2.79
CA LEU A 113 26.29 -7.53 -1.57
C LEU A 113 27.74 -7.99 -1.28
N GLU A 114 28.49 -8.42 -2.29
CA GLU A 114 29.88 -8.84 -2.15
C GLU A 114 30.80 -7.67 -1.73
N ALA A 115 30.47 -6.44 -2.15
CA ALA A 115 31.15 -5.23 -1.70
C ALA A 115 30.96 -4.96 -0.19
N ILE A 116 29.89 -5.50 0.42
CA ILE A 116 29.71 -5.52 1.87
C ILE A 116 30.46 -6.72 2.45
N SER A 117 30.05 -7.94 2.09
CA SER A 117 30.78 -9.17 2.38
C SER A 117 30.27 -10.35 1.54
N GLU A 118 31.17 -11.25 1.14
CA GLU A 118 30.79 -12.52 0.46
C GLU A 118 29.86 -13.38 1.34
N ARG A 119 29.99 -13.29 2.66
CA ARG A 119 29.13 -14.00 3.61
C ARG A 119 27.69 -13.48 3.55
N ASP A 120 27.51 -12.17 3.49
CA ASP A 120 26.20 -11.54 3.34
C ASP A 120 25.60 -11.84 1.98
N ALA A 121 26.40 -11.81 0.91
CA ALA A 121 25.95 -12.20 -0.42
C ALA A 121 25.42 -13.65 -0.45
N GLN A 122 26.18 -14.61 0.09
CA GLN A 122 25.75 -16.00 0.20
C GLN A 122 24.46 -16.14 1.02
N GLY A 123 24.43 -15.50 2.20
CA GLY A 123 23.28 -15.55 3.10
C GLY A 123 22.01 -14.96 2.47
N PHE A 124 22.15 -13.84 1.77
CA PHE A 124 21.05 -13.18 1.07
C PHE A 124 20.45 -14.04 -0.04
N LEU A 125 21.28 -14.70 -0.85
CA LEU A 125 20.80 -15.63 -1.89
C LEU A 125 20.08 -16.83 -1.27
N GLN A 126 20.57 -17.34 -0.13
CA GLN A 126 19.87 -18.37 0.64
C GLN A 126 18.52 -17.87 1.14
N TYR A 127 18.46 -16.64 1.68
CA TYR A 127 17.23 -15.99 2.10
C TYR A 127 16.20 -15.94 0.96
N LEU A 128 16.57 -15.43 -0.22
CA LEU A 128 15.66 -15.36 -1.38
C LEU A 128 15.11 -16.75 -1.74
N GLY A 129 15.97 -17.76 -1.83
CA GLY A 129 15.57 -19.12 -2.18
C GLY A 129 14.65 -19.79 -1.14
N GLU A 130 14.93 -19.60 0.15
CA GLU A 130 14.11 -20.17 1.23
C GLU A 130 12.77 -19.45 1.38
N ILE A 131 12.76 -18.11 1.34
CA ILE A 131 11.53 -17.33 1.45
C ILE A 131 10.65 -17.49 0.21
N TYR A 132 11.22 -17.67 -0.98
CA TYR A 132 10.43 -17.99 -2.17
C TYR A 132 9.65 -19.31 -2.03
N LYS A 133 10.25 -20.35 -1.44
CA LYS A 133 9.54 -21.61 -1.15
C LYS A 133 8.37 -21.38 -0.19
N ARG A 134 8.56 -20.56 0.85
CA ARG A 134 7.50 -20.18 1.80
C ARG A 134 6.42 -19.36 1.11
N TYR A 135 6.78 -18.46 0.21
CA TYR A 135 5.85 -17.70 -0.61
C TYR A 135 4.96 -18.60 -1.48
N LEU A 136 5.52 -19.63 -2.13
CA LEU A 136 4.70 -20.56 -2.92
C LEU A 136 3.65 -21.28 -2.04
N ILE A 137 4.05 -21.72 -0.84
CA ILE A 137 3.11 -22.32 0.13
C ILE A 137 2.04 -21.31 0.54
N ALA A 138 2.44 -20.07 0.89
CA ALA A 138 1.53 -19.01 1.27
C ALA A 138 0.54 -18.69 0.13
N LYS A 139 1.05 -18.53 -1.09
CA LYS A 139 0.27 -18.25 -2.31
C LYS A 139 -0.80 -19.31 -2.55
N ASP A 140 -0.39 -20.58 -2.61
CA ASP A 140 -1.24 -21.68 -3.09
C ASP A 140 -2.20 -22.20 -2.00
N HIS A 141 -1.87 -22.02 -0.73
CA HIS A 141 -2.65 -22.59 0.37
C HIS A 141 -3.35 -21.56 1.25
N PHE A 142 -2.92 -20.29 1.25
CA PHE A 142 -3.45 -19.26 2.14
C PHE A 142 -3.94 -18.01 1.40
N ILE A 143 -3.14 -17.39 0.54
CA ILE A 143 -3.48 -16.12 -0.11
C ILE A 143 -4.58 -16.32 -1.17
N GLY A 144 -4.45 -17.34 -2.02
CA GLY A 144 -5.41 -17.61 -3.09
C GLY A 144 -6.71 -18.31 -2.63
N ARG A 145 -6.88 -18.60 -1.34
CA ARG A 145 -7.99 -19.43 -0.83
C ARG A 145 -8.93 -18.62 0.06
N GLY A 146 -10.23 -18.75 -0.19
CA GLY A 146 -11.26 -18.20 0.69
C GLY A 146 -11.44 -19.06 1.95
N PHE A 147 -11.30 -18.46 3.12
CA PHE A 147 -11.61 -19.08 4.42
C PHE A 147 -12.96 -18.57 4.92
N ARG A 148 -14.04 -19.31 4.64
CA ARG A 148 -15.41 -18.90 5.00
C ARG A 148 -15.91 -19.60 6.26
N LYS A 149 -15.36 -20.76 6.59
CA LYS A 149 -15.71 -21.57 7.76
C LYS A 149 -14.46 -21.86 8.60
N PRO A 150 -14.60 -22.05 9.93
CA PRO A 150 -13.48 -22.46 10.77
C PRO A 150 -12.78 -23.73 10.28
N THR A 151 -13.52 -24.67 9.70
CA THR A 151 -12.99 -25.92 9.13
C THR A 151 -12.06 -25.70 7.93
N ASP A 152 -12.18 -24.57 7.23
CA ASP A 152 -11.29 -24.22 6.12
C ASP A 152 -9.87 -23.94 6.65
N LEU A 153 -9.76 -23.48 7.90
CA LEU A 153 -8.50 -23.19 8.58
C LEU A 153 -8.03 -24.38 9.44
N PHE A 154 -8.92 -24.99 10.22
CA PHE A 154 -8.61 -26.08 11.15
C PHE A 154 -8.74 -27.46 10.50
N ASN A 155 -8.05 -27.67 9.37
CA ASN A 155 -7.90 -29.00 8.77
C ASN A 155 -6.44 -29.43 8.74
N PRO A 156 -6.15 -30.75 8.76
CA PRO A 156 -4.78 -31.27 8.86
C PRO A 156 -3.84 -30.74 7.77
N LYS A 157 -4.35 -30.60 6.53
CA LYS A 157 -3.57 -30.07 5.40
C LYS A 157 -3.14 -28.62 5.62
N THR A 158 -4.06 -27.76 6.05
CA THR A 158 -3.79 -26.34 6.29
C THR A 158 -2.89 -26.15 7.49
N LEU A 159 -3.08 -26.94 8.56
CA LEU A 159 -2.19 -26.92 9.73
C LEU A 159 -0.78 -27.37 9.38
N ALA A 160 -0.62 -28.47 8.64
CA ALA A 160 0.69 -28.94 8.17
C ALA A 160 1.40 -27.87 7.33
N LYS A 161 0.69 -27.25 6.38
CA LYS A 161 1.24 -26.15 5.58
C LYS A 161 1.52 -24.89 6.39
N GLY A 162 0.75 -24.63 7.46
CA GLY A 162 1.01 -23.53 8.38
C GLY A 162 2.31 -23.71 9.16
N LEU A 163 2.61 -24.94 9.61
CA LEU A 163 3.88 -25.26 10.26
C LEU A 163 5.08 -25.09 9.31
N GLU A 164 4.91 -25.43 8.03
CA GLU A 164 5.95 -25.25 7.00
C GLU A 164 6.30 -23.77 6.74
N LEU A 165 5.40 -22.82 7.05
CA LEU A 165 5.65 -21.38 6.91
C LEU A 165 6.61 -20.82 7.97
N LYS A 166 6.87 -21.56 9.07
CA LYS A 166 7.81 -21.18 10.14
C LYS A 166 7.60 -19.76 10.71
N THR A 167 6.36 -19.35 10.92
CA THR A 167 5.99 -17.99 11.36
C THR A 167 6.20 -17.73 12.87
N PHE A 168 7.14 -18.42 13.51
CA PHE A 168 7.29 -18.46 14.97
C PHE A 168 8.16 -17.34 15.56
N ASN A 169 8.86 -16.57 14.73
CA ASN A 169 9.73 -15.46 15.13
C ASN A 169 9.26 -14.16 14.45
N ASP A 170 9.87 -13.02 14.82
CA ASP A 170 9.67 -11.74 14.15
C ASP A 170 10.48 -11.60 12.85
N ALA A 171 10.13 -10.61 12.03
CA ALA A 171 10.73 -10.39 10.72
C ALA A 171 12.23 -10.03 10.82
N TYR A 172 12.60 -9.15 11.76
CA TYR A 172 14.00 -8.73 11.95
C TYR A 172 14.89 -9.91 12.36
N SER A 173 14.44 -10.71 13.34
CA SER A 173 15.14 -11.92 13.79
C SER A 173 15.21 -13.02 12.73
N GLU A 174 14.28 -13.07 11.78
CA GLU A 174 14.37 -14.01 10.67
C GLU A 174 15.43 -13.56 9.66
N ILE A 175 15.47 -12.28 9.31
CA ILE A 175 16.46 -11.70 8.38
C ILE A 175 17.87 -11.87 8.94
N SER A 176 18.08 -11.66 10.25
CA SER A 176 19.40 -11.72 10.89
C SER A 176 20.08 -13.09 10.84
N LYS A 177 19.32 -14.17 10.57
CA LYS A 177 19.86 -15.52 10.35
C LYS A 177 20.63 -15.64 9.04
N TYR A 178 20.28 -14.82 8.05
CA TYR A 178 20.84 -14.84 6.71
C TYR A 178 21.85 -13.71 6.51
N VAL A 179 21.48 -12.50 6.92
CA VAL A 179 22.29 -11.28 6.75
C VAL A 179 22.91 -10.89 8.09
N GLN A 180 24.19 -10.53 8.09
CA GLN A 180 24.96 -10.05 9.23
C GLN A 180 25.11 -8.54 9.27
N ASP A 181 25.27 -7.89 8.12
CA ASP A 181 25.35 -6.44 8.03
C ASP A 181 24.08 -5.76 8.57
N GLU A 182 24.28 -4.75 9.42
CA GLU A 182 23.18 -4.05 10.12
C GLU A 182 22.34 -3.21 9.15
N LYS A 183 22.97 -2.47 8.24
CA LYS A 183 22.28 -1.62 7.27
C LYS A 183 21.42 -2.43 6.31
N LEU A 184 21.92 -3.59 5.89
CA LEU A 184 21.16 -4.51 5.05
C LEU A 184 19.97 -5.14 5.79
N ARG A 185 20.12 -5.44 7.10
CA ARG A 185 19.00 -5.87 7.96
C ARG A 185 17.95 -4.79 8.09
N GLU A 186 18.35 -3.55 8.34
CA GLU A 186 17.45 -2.40 8.41
C GLU A 186 16.70 -2.21 7.09
N LEU A 187 17.40 -2.25 5.96
CA LEU A 187 16.83 -2.10 4.61
C LEU A 187 15.74 -3.16 4.34
N LEU A 188 16.03 -4.43 4.61
CA LEU A 188 15.06 -5.52 4.44
C LEU A 188 13.89 -5.41 5.43
N SER A 189 14.15 -4.93 6.64
CA SER A 189 13.14 -4.83 7.70
C SER A 189 12.21 -3.62 7.50
N PHE A 190 12.72 -2.52 6.94
CA PHE A 190 11.96 -1.30 6.65
C PHE A 190 10.71 -1.59 5.82
N GLN A 191 10.76 -2.57 4.94
CA GLN A 191 9.64 -2.91 4.07
C GLN A 191 8.41 -3.45 4.81
N THR A 192 8.57 -3.91 6.06
CA THR A 192 7.41 -4.23 6.92
C THR A 192 6.57 -2.98 7.23
N LEU A 193 7.14 -1.77 7.12
CA LEU A 193 6.37 -0.53 7.18
C LEU A 193 5.48 -0.30 5.96
N TYR A 194 5.65 -1.01 4.84
CA TYR A 194 4.70 -0.94 3.71
C TYR A 194 3.29 -1.37 4.13
N ILE A 195 3.18 -2.20 5.17
CA ILE A 195 1.91 -2.61 5.79
C ILE A 195 1.67 -1.94 7.14
N GLY A 196 2.54 -1.00 7.54
CA GLY A 196 2.47 -0.21 8.76
C GLY A 196 2.59 -1.03 10.05
N ILE A 197 3.39 -2.10 10.04
CA ILE A 197 3.67 -2.95 11.20
C ILE A 197 5.15 -2.86 11.57
N SER A 198 5.46 -2.85 12.86
CA SER A 198 6.84 -2.86 13.35
C SER A 198 7.56 -4.15 12.94
N PRO A 199 8.77 -4.10 12.34
CA PRO A 199 9.54 -5.30 11.98
C PRO A 199 9.89 -6.18 13.19
N TYR A 200 9.97 -5.59 14.39
CA TYR A 200 10.31 -6.27 15.64
C TYR A 200 9.14 -7.06 16.25
N ASN A 201 7.91 -6.79 15.79
CA ASN A 201 6.69 -7.48 16.24
C ASN A 201 5.97 -8.21 15.09
N ALA A 202 6.30 -7.86 13.84
CA ALA A 202 5.72 -8.46 12.65
C ALA A 202 6.12 -9.94 12.54
N PRO A 203 5.17 -10.87 12.37
CA PRO A 203 5.46 -12.26 12.03
C PRO A 203 6.48 -12.39 10.89
N SER A 204 7.42 -13.33 11.01
CA SER A 204 8.46 -13.59 10.00
C SER A 204 7.94 -13.87 8.59
N LEU A 205 6.65 -14.21 8.45
CA LEU A 205 5.98 -14.32 7.14
C LEU A 205 6.11 -13.05 6.30
N TYR A 206 6.16 -11.87 6.92
CA TYR A 206 6.25 -10.60 6.21
C TYR A 206 7.62 -10.37 5.53
N THR A 207 8.62 -11.19 5.83
CA THR A 207 9.87 -11.23 5.05
C THR A 207 9.66 -11.71 3.61
N ILE A 208 8.48 -12.19 3.25
CA ILE A 208 8.08 -12.40 1.86
C ILE A 208 8.08 -11.10 1.05
N ILE A 209 7.80 -9.95 1.66
CA ILE A 209 7.68 -8.66 0.96
C ILE A 209 9.01 -8.25 0.30
N PRO A 210 10.16 -8.22 1.02
CA PRO A 210 11.46 -7.95 0.38
C PRO A 210 11.84 -8.95 -0.69
N MET A 211 11.57 -10.22 -0.46
CA MET A 211 11.78 -11.22 -1.50
C MET A 211 10.93 -10.90 -2.75
N ILE A 212 9.65 -10.52 -2.62
CA ILE A 212 8.80 -10.15 -3.75
C ILE A 212 9.35 -8.92 -4.47
N GLU A 213 9.73 -7.88 -3.72
CA GLU A 213 10.25 -6.63 -4.27
C GLU A 213 11.50 -6.86 -5.12
N LEU A 214 12.44 -7.68 -4.61
CA LEU A 214 13.70 -7.97 -5.29
C LEU A 214 13.54 -8.95 -6.45
N VAL A 215 12.71 -10.00 -6.28
CA VAL A 215 12.55 -11.05 -7.30
C VAL A 215 11.68 -10.58 -8.47
N TYR A 216 10.58 -9.86 -8.19
CA TYR A 216 9.67 -9.39 -9.24
C TYR A 216 9.94 -7.95 -9.68
N GLY A 217 10.84 -7.25 -8.98
CA GLY A 217 11.18 -5.86 -9.20
C GLY A 217 10.09 -4.89 -8.75
N VAL A 218 10.46 -3.62 -8.72
CA VAL A 218 9.52 -2.49 -8.61
C VAL A 218 9.34 -1.86 -9.97
N TRP A 219 8.14 -1.35 -10.20
CA TRP A 219 7.73 -0.81 -11.49
C TRP A 219 7.20 0.61 -11.31
N PHE A 220 7.44 1.44 -12.31
CA PHE A 220 6.83 2.74 -12.45
C PHE A 220 5.65 2.66 -13.42
N LEU A 221 4.53 3.26 -13.06
CA LEU A 221 3.34 3.35 -13.89
C LEU A 221 3.27 4.76 -14.47
N LYS A 222 3.26 4.87 -15.81
CA LYS A 222 3.12 6.17 -16.48
C LYS A 222 1.83 6.86 -16.04
N GLY A 223 1.92 8.16 -15.74
CA GLY A 223 0.83 8.96 -15.16
C GLY A 223 0.62 8.74 -13.65
N GLY A 224 1.53 8.02 -12.98
CA GLY A 224 1.45 7.71 -11.55
C GLY A 224 0.51 6.54 -11.23
N MET A 225 0.38 6.23 -9.94
CA MET A 225 -0.46 5.13 -9.47
C MET A 225 -1.95 5.36 -9.75
N ARG A 226 -2.37 6.63 -9.83
CA ARG A 226 -3.71 7.02 -10.29
C ARG A 226 -4.10 6.41 -11.64
N SER A 227 -3.15 6.19 -12.56
CA SER A 227 -3.41 5.58 -13.87
C SER A 227 -4.08 4.21 -13.76
N MET A 228 -3.78 3.44 -12.71
CA MET A 228 -4.44 2.15 -12.48
C MET A 228 -5.94 2.32 -12.26
N VAL A 229 -6.33 3.31 -11.46
CA VAL A 229 -7.73 3.60 -11.17
C VAL A 229 -8.44 4.14 -12.41
N THR A 230 -7.82 5.04 -13.15
CA THR A 230 -8.37 5.57 -14.40
C THR A 230 -8.60 4.45 -15.42
N ALA A 231 -7.64 3.55 -15.57
CA ALA A 231 -7.73 2.38 -16.43
C ALA A 231 -8.87 1.44 -16.02
N MET A 232 -9.00 1.13 -14.74
CA MET A 232 -10.10 0.30 -14.22
C MET A 232 -11.47 0.97 -14.40
N ALA A 233 -11.58 2.27 -14.10
CA ALA A 233 -12.83 3.01 -14.29
C ALA A 233 -13.25 3.03 -15.77
N ARG A 234 -12.29 3.19 -16.68
CA ARG A 234 -12.50 3.07 -18.13
C ARG A 234 -13.03 1.67 -18.48
N LEU A 235 -12.32 0.61 -18.09
CA LEU A 235 -12.75 -0.76 -18.36
C LEU A 235 -14.16 -1.05 -17.81
N PHE A 236 -14.46 -0.60 -16.60
CA PHE A 236 -15.78 -0.77 -16.00
C PHE A 236 -16.88 -0.08 -16.82
N GLY A 237 -16.64 1.14 -17.29
CA GLY A 237 -17.55 1.85 -18.18
C GLY A 237 -17.72 1.17 -19.54
N GLU A 238 -16.64 0.65 -20.13
CA GLU A 238 -16.68 -0.13 -21.39
C GLU A 238 -17.52 -1.41 -21.25
N LEU A 239 -17.58 -2.00 -20.04
CA LEU A 239 -18.43 -3.15 -19.71
C LEU A 239 -19.89 -2.75 -19.38
N GLY A 240 -20.23 -1.46 -19.44
CA GLY A 240 -21.56 -0.92 -19.18
C GLY A 240 -21.88 -0.61 -17.71
N GLY A 241 -20.88 -0.70 -16.83
CA GLY A 241 -21.01 -0.36 -15.42
C GLY A 241 -21.15 1.16 -15.19
N LYS A 242 -21.72 1.55 -14.05
CA LYS A 242 -21.95 2.98 -13.70
C LYS A 242 -21.28 3.35 -12.39
N ILE A 243 -20.62 4.52 -12.36
CA ILE A 243 -20.00 5.08 -11.16
C ILE A 243 -20.73 6.38 -10.82
N HIS A 244 -21.30 6.42 -9.62
CA HIS A 244 -21.95 7.59 -9.03
C HIS A 244 -20.95 8.25 -8.08
N LEU A 245 -20.35 9.36 -8.52
CA LEU A 245 -19.44 10.19 -7.72
C LEU A 245 -20.26 11.16 -6.85
N ASP A 246 -19.62 11.76 -5.84
CA ASP A 246 -20.26 12.68 -4.88
C ASP A 246 -21.55 12.12 -4.26
N SER A 247 -21.60 10.79 -4.12
CA SER A 247 -22.80 10.04 -3.75
C SER A 247 -22.51 9.18 -2.51
N PRO A 248 -22.30 9.81 -1.33
CA PRO A 248 -22.00 9.09 -0.11
C PRO A 248 -23.15 8.15 0.26
N VAL A 249 -22.83 6.88 0.47
CA VAL A 249 -23.77 5.93 1.07
C VAL A 249 -23.92 6.25 2.56
N GLU A 250 -25.15 6.53 2.98
CA GLU A 250 -25.50 6.86 4.35
C GLU A 250 -25.58 5.60 5.21
N ARG A 251 -26.27 4.58 4.69
CA ARG A 251 -26.42 3.27 5.34
C ARG A 251 -26.72 2.16 4.34
N ILE A 252 -26.41 0.93 4.75
CA ILE A 252 -26.86 -0.31 4.12
C ILE A 252 -28.28 -0.60 4.64
N ASP A 253 -29.20 -0.84 3.72
CA ASP A 253 -30.56 -1.25 4.05
C ASP A 253 -30.62 -2.75 4.31
N LEU A 254 -31.26 -3.14 5.42
CA LEU A 254 -31.37 -4.53 5.85
C LEU A 254 -32.83 -4.90 6.10
N GLN A 255 -33.24 -6.05 5.57
CA GLN A 255 -34.43 -6.78 6.01
C GLN A 255 -33.99 -7.99 6.83
N GLY A 256 -34.15 -7.89 8.15
CA GLY A 256 -33.59 -8.86 9.09
C GLY A 256 -32.06 -8.91 9.00
N ARG A 257 -31.52 -10.01 8.45
CA ARG A 257 -30.07 -10.21 8.24
C ARG A 257 -29.62 -10.10 6.78
N LYS A 258 -30.53 -9.76 5.87
CA LYS A 258 -30.26 -9.70 4.43
C LYS A 258 -30.17 -8.23 4.00
N ALA A 259 -29.11 -7.88 3.27
CA ALA A 259 -29.01 -6.58 2.63
C ALA A 259 -29.97 -6.48 1.44
N THR A 260 -30.66 -5.35 1.33
CA THR A 260 -31.69 -5.07 0.32
C THR A 260 -31.36 -3.85 -0.55
N GLY A 261 -30.28 -3.14 -0.23
CA GLY A 261 -29.83 -1.96 -0.97
C GLY A 261 -29.01 -1.03 -0.09
N VAL A 262 -28.88 0.20 -0.55
CA VAL A 262 -28.21 1.29 0.18
C VAL A 262 -29.05 2.55 0.15
N VAL A 263 -28.91 3.42 1.15
CA VAL A 263 -29.52 4.75 1.17
C VAL A 263 -28.49 5.79 0.75
N VAL A 264 -28.84 6.61 -0.24
CA VAL A 264 -28.00 7.68 -0.80
C VAL A 264 -28.89 8.89 -1.05
N GLY A 265 -28.57 10.03 -0.44
CA GLY A 265 -29.37 11.24 -0.56
C GLY A 265 -30.79 11.09 0.00
N GLY A 266 -30.95 10.30 1.07
CA GLY A 266 -32.23 9.95 1.65
C GLY A 266 -33.08 8.95 0.85
N GLU A 267 -32.65 8.51 -0.34
CA GLU A 267 -33.38 7.55 -1.17
C GLU A 267 -32.81 6.14 -1.10
N LEU A 268 -33.68 5.13 -1.06
CA LEU A 268 -33.29 3.73 -1.16
C LEU A 268 -32.94 3.37 -2.61
N LYS A 269 -31.69 2.97 -2.84
CA LYS A 269 -31.25 2.31 -4.06
C LYS A 269 -31.24 0.80 -3.81
N ALA A 270 -32.27 0.12 -4.32
CA ALA A 270 -32.46 -1.32 -4.13
C ALA A 270 -31.41 -2.15 -4.91
N ALA A 271 -30.98 -3.27 -4.32
CA ALA A 271 -30.06 -4.22 -4.95
C ALA A 271 -30.25 -5.64 -4.38
N ASP A 272 -29.88 -6.65 -5.17
CA ASP A 272 -29.87 -8.05 -4.72
C ASP A 272 -28.68 -8.33 -3.78
N PHE A 273 -27.57 -7.64 -4.01
CA PHE A 273 -26.34 -7.75 -3.22
C PHE A 273 -25.71 -6.37 -3.00
N VAL A 274 -25.06 -6.23 -1.85
CA VAL A 274 -24.25 -5.06 -1.51
C VAL A 274 -22.84 -5.52 -1.19
N LEU A 275 -21.85 -4.94 -1.86
CA LEU A 275 -20.43 -5.18 -1.63
C LEU A 275 -19.80 -3.90 -1.09
N SER A 276 -19.45 -3.89 0.20
CA SER A 276 -18.79 -2.73 0.81
C SER A 276 -17.28 -2.86 0.72
N THR A 277 -16.63 -1.87 0.11
CA THR A 277 -15.17 -1.71 0.15
C THR A 277 -14.71 -0.53 0.99
N ALA A 278 -15.66 0.14 1.66
CA ALA A 278 -15.35 1.08 2.73
C ALA A 278 -14.54 0.38 3.84
N ASP A 279 -13.74 1.18 4.55
CA ASP A 279 -12.97 0.71 5.71
C ASP A 279 -13.88 -0.08 6.67
N PHE A 280 -13.44 -1.26 7.11
CA PHE A 280 -14.29 -2.18 7.86
C PHE A 280 -14.76 -1.59 9.20
N PRO A 281 -13.88 -1.00 10.03
CA PRO A 281 -14.31 -0.21 11.18
C PRO A 281 -15.34 0.87 10.84
N TYR A 282 -15.12 1.65 9.78
CA TYR A 282 -16.08 2.67 9.34
C TYR A 282 -17.44 2.06 8.98
N ALA A 283 -17.46 1.02 8.15
CA ALA A 283 -18.70 0.35 7.73
C ALA A 283 -19.48 -0.22 8.92
N MET A 284 -18.78 -0.83 9.89
CA MET A 284 -19.38 -1.37 11.10
C MET A 284 -19.99 -0.31 12.03
N LYS A 285 -19.43 0.91 12.04
CA LYS A 285 -19.89 2.01 12.89
C LYS A 285 -20.97 2.87 12.24
N HIS A 286 -20.88 3.09 10.93
CA HIS A 286 -21.65 4.12 10.25
C HIS A 286 -22.59 3.58 9.18
N LEU A 287 -22.23 2.49 8.49
CA LEU A 287 -23.04 1.98 7.38
C LEU A 287 -24.03 0.90 7.80
N LEU A 288 -23.82 0.24 8.94
CA LEU A 288 -24.71 -0.79 9.46
C LEU A 288 -25.60 -0.23 10.57
N PRO A 289 -26.84 -0.75 10.75
CA PRO A 289 -27.73 -0.31 11.80
C PRO A 289 -27.11 -0.43 13.20
N ALA A 290 -27.48 0.50 14.08
CA ALA A 290 -27.08 0.46 15.49
C ALA A 290 -27.44 -0.89 16.12
N GLY A 291 -26.46 -1.51 16.81
CA GLY A 291 -26.65 -2.83 17.42
C GLY A 291 -26.53 -4.03 16.46
N PHE A 292 -26.20 -3.84 15.18
CA PHE A 292 -25.88 -4.94 14.29
C PHE A 292 -24.71 -5.78 14.82
N ARG A 293 -24.87 -7.11 14.81
CA ARG A 293 -23.86 -8.07 15.25
C ARG A 293 -23.81 -9.28 14.32
N GLN A 294 -22.60 -9.65 13.90
CA GLN A 294 -22.36 -10.91 13.19
C GLN A 294 -21.23 -11.69 13.88
N GLY A 295 -21.62 -12.64 14.74
CA GLY A 295 -20.68 -13.36 15.59
C GLY A 295 -19.91 -12.38 16.46
N SER A 296 -18.60 -12.33 16.26
CA SER A 296 -17.72 -11.43 17.01
C SER A 296 -17.64 -10.02 16.42
N HIS A 297 -18.12 -9.80 15.20
CA HIS A 297 -18.03 -8.53 14.49
C HIS A 297 -19.17 -7.58 14.91
N HIS A 298 -18.81 -6.49 15.60
CA HIS A 298 -19.71 -5.42 16.02
C HIS A 298 -18.91 -4.12 16.29
N ALA A 299 -19.59 -2.97 16.31
CA ALA A 299 -18.96 -1.65 16.48
C ALA A 299 -18.03 -1.55 17.70
N GLY A 300 -18.47 -2.01 18.88
CA GLY A 300 -17.60 -1.98 20.09
C GLY A 300 -16.36 -2.90 20.05
N ARG A 301 -16.27 -3.85 19.10
CA ARG A 301 -15.06 -4.68 18.94
C ARG A 301 -14.03 -4.00 18.05
N VAL A 302 -14.47 -3.29 17.00
CA VAL A 302 -13.53 -2.63 16.08
C VAL A 302 -12.74 -1.53 16.78
N GLU A 303 -13.29 -0.93 17.83
CA GLU A 303 -12.60 0.04 18.70
C GLU A 303 -11.44 -0.55 19.50
N LYS A 304 -11.37 -1.87 19.61
CA LYS A 304 -10.30 -2.57 20.33
C LYS A 304 -9.22 -3.13 19.40
N TYR A 305 -9.32 -2.89 18.08
CA TYR A 305 -8.32 -3.37 17.14
C TYR A 305 -7.05 -2.51 17.18
N ASP A 306 -5.90 -3.15 17.13
CA ASP A 306 -4.64 -2.46 16.88
C ASP A 306 -4.63 -2.00 15.41
N TYR A 307 -4.26 -0.74 15.19
CA TYR A 307 -4.17 -0.17 13.85
C TYR A 307 -2.71 -0.03 13.43
N ALA A 308 -2.47 -0.20 12.13
CA ALA A 308 -1.21 0.15 11.51
C ALA A 308 -0.83 1.61 11.79
N CYS A 309 0.47 1.93 11.74
CA CYS A 309 0.92 3.31 11.82
C CYS A 309 0.32 4.15 10.68
N SER A 310 0.33 5.47 10.85
CA SER A 310 -0.12 6.44 9.85
C SER A 310 1.09 7.08 9.14
N CYS A 311 0.83 8.07 8.30
CA CYS A 311 1.84 8.83 7.58
C CYS A 311 1.53 10.32 7.64
N PHE A 312 2.57 11.14 7.88
CA PHE A 312 2.54 12.57 7.62
C PHE A 312 3.06 12.82 6.21
N MET A 313 2.25 13.51 5.40
CA MET A 313 2.44 13.66 3.96
C MET A 313 2.70 15.11 3.58
N GLN A 314 3.72 15.33 2.77
CA GLN A 314 4.03 16.64 2.19
C GLN A 314 4.17 16.53 0.68
N TYR A 315 3.58 17.49 -0.03
CA TYR A 315 3.66 17.63 -1.48
C TYR A 315 4.34 18.96 -1.77
N ILE A 316 5.57 18.90 -2.28
CA ILE A 316 6.45 20.07 -2.41
C ILE A 316 6.62 20.34 -3.91
N ALA A 317 6.31 21.56 -4.33
CA ALA A 317 6.57 22.04 -5.68
C ALA A 317 7.93 22.76 -5.69
N LEU A 318 8.82 22.34 -6.59
CA LEU A 318 10.11 22.96 -6.84
C LEU A 318 10.10 23.61 -8.22
N ASP A 319 10.69 24.80 -8.31
CA ASP A 319 10.77 25.63 -9.51
C ASP A 319 11.77 25.11 -10.55
N THR A 320 12.64 24.18 -10.14
CA THR A 320 13.60 23.48 -11.00
C THR A 320 13.44 21.97 -10.90
N ARG A 321 13.85 21.27 -11.96
CA ARG A 321 13.98 19.80 -12.02
C ARG A 321 15.43 19.33 -12.07
N ASP A 322 16.39 20.27 -12.00
CA ASP A 322 17.81 19.99 -12.15
C ASP A 322 18.42 19.49 -10.84
N PHE A 323 18.19 18.20 -10.57
CA PHE A 323 18.71 17.50 -9.39
C PHE A 323 19.51 16.26 -9.82
N PRO A 324 20.71 16.44 -10.39
CA PRO A 324 21.50 15.33 -10.91
C PRO A 324 21.82 14.33 -9.80
N GLY A 325 21.48 13.06 -10.02
CA GLY A 325 21.68 11.98 -9.06
C GLY A 325 20.48 11.70 -8.15
N LEU A 326 19.43 12.53 -8.15
CA LEU A 326 18.17 12.20 -7.48
C LEU A 326 17.49 11.05 -8.20
N ASP A 327 17.03 10.05 -7.46
CA ASP A 327 16.30 8.90 -8.01
C ASP A 327 14.79 9.08 -7.86
N LEU A 328 14.02 8.16 -8.47
CA LEU A 328 12.57 8.13 -8.33
C LEU A 328 12.16 7.91 -6.87
N HIS A 329 12.77 6.92 -6.22
CA HIS A 329 12.47 6.49 -4.86
C HIS A 329 13.70 6.67 -3.97
N ASN A 330 13.57 7.45 -2.90
CA ASN A 330 14.68 7.77 -2.00
C ASN A 330 14.24 7.54 -0.54
N LEU A 331 14.95 6.69 0.18
CA LEU A 331 14.73 6.40 1.59
C LEU A 331 15.85 7.03 2.40
N VAL A 332 15.52 7.77 3.45
CA VAL A 332 16.52 8.33 4.36
C VAL A 332 16.26 7.77 5.74
N PHE A 333 17.19 6.96 6.25
CA PHE A 333 17.01 6.29 7.53
C PHE A 333 17.37 7.20 8.71
N ALA A 334 16.69 6.94 9.83
CA ALA A 334 17.09 7.40 11.14
C ALA A 334 18.48 6.87 11.49
N GLU A 335 19.24 7.64 12.28
CA GLU A 335 20.50 7.16 12.85
C GLU A 335 20.26 6.01 13.84
N ASP A 336 19.24 6.14 14.70
CA ASP A 336 18.71 5.06 15.53
C ASP A 336 17.42 4.52 14.90
N PHE A 337 17.56 3.56 14.00
CA PHE A 337 16.42 2.94 13.32
C PHE A 337 15.46 2.25 14.30
N ALA A 338 15.99 1.51 15.28
CA ALA A 338 15.19 0.79 16.26
C ALA A 338 14.39 1.75 17.13
N GLY A 339 15.01 2.82 17.63
CA GLY A 339 14.35 3.88 18.38
C GLY A 339 13.28 4.60 17.56
N ASN A 340 13.57 4.91 16.29
CA ASN A 340 12.59 5.50 15.38
C ASN A 340 11.33 4.63 15.23
N ILE A 341 11.49 3.32 15.02
CA ILE A 341 10.36 2.39 14.94
C ILE A 341 9.62 2.32 16.28
N HIS A 342 10.34 2.19 17.39
CA HIS A 342 9.73 2.11 18.72
C HIS A 342 8.82 3.30 19.00
N ASP A 343 9.30 4.53 18.73
CA ASP A 343 8.51 5.75 18.97
C ASP A 343 7.19 5.76 18.21
N ILE A 344 7.21 5.39 16.92
CA ILE A 344 6.00 5.34 16.06
C ILE A 344 4.92 4.44 16.67
N PHE A 345 5.30 3.26 17.16
CA PHE A 345 4.34 2.28 17.71
C PHE A 345 4.04 2.51 19.19
N ALA A 346 4.86 3.30 19.90
CA ALA A 346 4.61 3.74 21.27
C ALA A 346 3.71 4.99 21.35
N GLY A 347 3.31 5.58 20.21
CA GLY A 347 2.49 6.79 20.19
C GLY A 347 3.30 8.10 20.25
N ASN A 348 4.62 8.00 20.16
CA ASN A 348 5.55 9.12 20.20
C ASN A 348 5.98 9.53 18.79
N PHE A 349 6.43 10.78 18.66
CA PHE A 349 7.09 11.18 17.43
C PHE A 349 8.60 11.04 17.56
N PRO A 350 9.26 10.35 16.62
CA PRO A 350 10.71 10.23 16.59
C PRO A 350 11.40 11.60 16.57
N ALA A 351 12.46 11.74 17.35
CA ALA A 351 13.34 12.91 17.27
C ALA A 351 14.06 12.97 15.90
N ASP A 352 14.43 11.80 15.38
CA ASP A 352 15.10 11.61 14.09
C ASP A 352 14.30 10.64 13.21
N PRO A 353 13.25 11.09 12.48
CA PRO A 353 12.39 10.18 11.74
C PRO A 353 13.05 9.71 10.43
N SER A 354 12.87 8.44 10.08
CA SER A 354 13.09 7.97 8.71
C SER A 354 12.04 8.57 7.77
N ILE A 355 12.44 8.97 6.56
CA ILE A 355 11.52 9.53 5.56
C ILE A 355 11.67 8.83 4.21
N TYR A 356 10.64 8.97 3.40
CA TYR A 356 10.62 8.53 2.01
C TYR A 356 10.30 9.71 1.09
N VAL A 357 11.14 9.92 0.07
CA VAL A 357 11.00 10.98 -0.93
C VAL A 357 10.83 10.36 -2.30
N TYR A 358 9.75 10.75 -2.98
CA TYR A 358 9.37 10.28 -4.31
C TYR A 358 9.32 11.44 -5.31
N ALA A 359 10.02 11.29 -6.43
CA ALA A 359 10.22 12.34 -7.44
C ALA A 359 9.74 11.88 -8.84
N PRO A 360 8.42 11.70 -9.05
CA PRO A 360 7.89 11.02 -10.23
C PRO A 360 8.09 11.76 -11.55
N ALA A 361 8.17 13.09 -11.52
CA ALA A 361 8.35 13.88 -12.74
C ALA A 361 9.73 13.72 -13.40
N LEU A 362 10.69 13.10 -12.71
CA LEU A 362 11.96 12.65 -13.30
C LEU A 362 11.74 11.55 -14.35
N PHE A 363 10.73 10.70 -14.15
CA PHE A 363 10.40 9.58 -15.04
C PHE A 363 9.21 9.89 -15.95
N ASP A 364 8.24 10.69 -15.48
CA ASP A 364 7.11 11.16 -16.29
C ASP A 364 6.93 12.67 -16.16
N PRO A 365 7.47 13.46 -17.11
CA PRO A 365 7.36 14.91 -17.11
C PRO A 365 5.92 15.44 -17.10
N SER A 366 4.90 14.62 -17.39
CA SER A 366 3.49 15.06 -17.35
C SER A 366 2.92 15.25 -15.93
N LEU A 367 3.71 14.92 -14.89
CA LEU A 367 3.29 14.99 -13.49
C LEU A 367 3.66 16.32 -12.80
N ALA A 368 4.39 17.20 -13.50
CA ALA A 368 4.71 18.54 -13.04
C ALA A 368 4.72 19.53 -14.22
N PRO A 369 4.64 20.84 -13.98
CA PRO A 369 4.86 21.86 -15.00
C PRO A 369 6.25 21.75 -15.66
N GLU A 370 6.39 22.31 -16.86
CA GLU A 370 7.65 22.29 -17.59
C GLU A 370 8.80 22.92 -16.78
N GLY A 371 9.93 22.22 -16.70
CA GLY A 371 11.11 22.67 -15.95
C GLY A 371 11.04 22.51 -14.44
N GLN A 372 9.89 22.09 -13.88
CA GLN A 372 9.64 22.00 -12.44
C GLN A 372 9.62 20.55 -11.94
N LEU A 373 9.72 20.36 -10.62
CA LEU A 373 9.68 19.04 -9.98
C LEU A 373 8.75 19.02 -8.77
N GLY A 374 7.82 18.07 -8.76
CA GLY A 374 7.02 17.76 -7.57
C GLY A 374 7.70 16.67 -6.74
N LEU A 375 7.87 16.90 -5.43
CA LEU A 375 8.29 15.89 -4.46
C LEU A 375 7.13 15.46 -3.57
N TYR A 376 6.96 14.15 -3.45
CA TYR A 376 6.14 13.50 -2.44
C TYR A 376 7.06 13.11 -1.28
N VAL A 377 6.78 13.58 -0.06
CA VAL A 377 7.57 13.26 1.13
C VAL A 377 6.66 12.64 2.17
N LEU A 378 6.98 11.40 2.56
CA LEU A 378 6.28 10.61 3.55
C LEU A 378 7.15 10.42 4.79
N THR A 379 6.57 10.70 5.95
CA THR A 379 7.14 10.38 7.25
C THR A 379 6.18 9.45 8.01
N PRO A 380 6.58 8.23 8.38
CA PRO A 380 5.74 7.37 9.23
C PRO A 380 5.50 8.01 10.60
N VAL A 381 4.26 7.95 11.07
CA VAL A 381 3.84 8.54 12.36
C VAL A 381 2.86 7.62 13.09
N PRO A 382 2.66 7.77 14.41
CA PRO A 382 1.65 7.02 15.13
C PRO A 382 0.24 7.17 14.53
N ASN A 383 -0.60 6.16 14.72
CA ASN A 383 -2.02 6.27 14.40
C ASN A 383 -2.76 7.15 15.42
N LEU A 384 -4.00 7.56 15.11
CA LEU A 384 -4.77 8.49 15.93
C LEU A 384 -5.57 7.85 17.08
N LYS A 385 -5.50 6.52 17.24
CA LYS A 385 -6.43 5.77 18.11
C LYS A 385 -6.10 5.91 19.60
N ASP A 386 -4.81 6.06 19.93
CA ASP A 386 -4.34 6.00 21.31
C ASP A 386 -3.75 7.34 21.72
N GLY A 387 -4.61 8.31 22.01
CA GLY A 387 -4.24 9.59 22.63
C GLY A 387 -2.90 10.13 22.12
N ALA A 388 -2.75 10.18 20.79
CA ALA A 388 -1.47 10.50 20.16
C ALA A 388 -0.90 11.72 20.88
N ALA A 389 0.34 11.65 21.34
CA ALA A 389 0.99 12.77 22.03
C ALA A 389 1.02 14.06 21.16
N ILE A 390 0.62 13.93 19.90
CA ILE A 390 0.69 14.90 18.83
C ILE A 390 -0.71 15.42 18.53
N ASP A 391 -0.93 16.69 18.83
CA ASP A 391 -2.09 17.43 18.34
C ASP A 391 -1.84 17.87 16.89
N TRP A 392 -2.35 17.08 15.94
CA TRP A 392 -2.25 17.39 14.51
C TRP A 392 -3.10 18.61 14.07
N THR A 393 -3.91 19.19 14.95
CA THR A 393 -4.58 20.48 14.68
C THR A 393 -3.71 21.68 15.03
N SER A 394 -2.58 21.46 15.70
CA SER A 394 -1.62 22.50 16.06
C SER A 394 -0.68 22.83 14.89
N GLU A 395 -0.69 24.09 14.47
CA GLU A 395 0.26 24.64 13.48
C GLU A 395 1.71 24.45 13.93
N ALA A 396 1.98 24.55 15.24
CA ALA A 396 3.31 24.38 15.80
C ALA A 396 3.80 22.94 15.62
N ALA A 397 2.93 21.94 15.86
CA ALA A 397 3.25 20.54 15.60
C ALA A 397 3.50 20.31 14.11
N ILE A 398 2.60 20.75 13.22
CA ILE A 398 2.79 20.60 11.77
C ILE A 398 4.12 21.23 11.30
N THR A 399 4.45 22.42 11.81
CA THR A 399 5.67 23.15 11.47
C THR A 399 6.93 22.43 11.95
N GLU A 400 6.94 21.92 13.18
CA GLU A 400 8.06 21.14 13.72
C GLU A 400 8.34 19.89 12.86
N TYR A 401 7.29 19.20 12.43
CA TYR A 401 7.41 17.94 11.70
C TYR A 401 7.86 18.17 10.26
N ARG A 402 7.33 19.23 9.63
CA ARG A 402 7.82 19.74 8.35
C ARG A 402 9.32 20.06 8.43
N ALA A 403 9.75 20.78 9.46
CA ALA A 403 11.16 21.15 9.63
C ALA A 403 12.07 19.91 9.80
N LYS A 404 11.65 18.91 10.58
CA LYS A 404 12.39 17.64 10.73
C LYS A 404 12.50 16.88 9.41
N ALA A 405 11.43 16.79 8.63
CA ALA A 405 11.46 16.18 7.31
C ALA A 405 12.41 16.92 6.36
N TYR A 406 12.39 18.26 6.34
CA TYR A 406 13.31 19.06 5.53
C TYR A 406 14.77 18.88 5.96
N ALA A 407 15.05 18.90 7.27
CA ALA A 407 16.39 18.63 7.78
C ALA A 407 16.89 17.24 7.37
N LYS A 408 16.00 16.24 7.36
CA LYS A 408 16.30 14.88 6.92
C LYS A 408 16.51 14.79 5.40
N MET A 409 15.73 15.51 4.60
CA MET A 409 15.89 15.57 3.14
C MET A 409 17.27 16.07 2.72
N ARG A 410 17.92 16.94 3.51
CA ARG A 410 19.28 17.42 3.22
C ARG A 410 20.35 16.34 3.18
N ARG A 411 20.06 15.12 3.68
CA ARG A 411 20.95 13.96 3.54
C ARG A 411 20.92 13.36 2.13
N ILE A 412 19.89 13.65 1.35
CA ILE A 412 19.83 13.33 -0.08
C ILE A 412 20.73 14.36 -0.76
N THR A 413 21.93 13.96 -1.18
CA THR A 413 22.96 14.90 -1.69
C THR A 413 22.43 15.88 -2.74
N PRO A 414 21.60 15.46 -3.72
CA PRO A 414 20.99 16.40 -4.67
C PRO A 414 20.04 17.45 -4.07
N LEU A 415 19.49 17.22 -2.87
CA LEU A 415 18.53 18.09 -2.17
C LEU A 415 19.14 18.74 -0.91
N ALA A 416 20.47 18.83 -0.84
CA ALA A 416 21.18 19.32 0.34
C ALA A 416 21.07 20.83 0.55
N ASP A 417 21.09 21.58 -0.55
CA ASP A 417 20.91 23.04 -0.62
C ASP A 417 19.42 23.41 -0.63
#